data_AF-A0A942NVT6-F1
#
_entry.id   AF-A0A942NVT6-F1
#
_cell.length_a   1.000
_cell.length_b   1.000
_cell.length_c   1.000
_cell.angle_alpha   90.00
_cell.angle_beta   90.00
_cell.angle_gamma   90.00
#
_symmetry.space_group_name_H-M   'P 1'
#
loop_
_entity.id
_entity.type
_entity.pdbx_description
1 polymer ?
#
loop_
_entity_poly.entity_id
_entity_poly.type
_entity_poly.pdbx_seq_one_letter_code
_entity_poly.pdbx_strand_id
1 'polypeptide(L)'
;MLHEPATHAGKDPAGPYKMRLGVWMFIFYALFYAGFVAINLLSPQAMGAIVFAGLNLATVYGMALIIVAFIEALIYNAMCSKKEAELERKAPKGKKAASKSNKKGRA
;
A
#
# COMPACT_ATOMS: atom_id res chain seq x y z
N MET A 1 -30.18 16.51 8.16
CA MET A 1 -28.77 16.26 7.80
C MET A 1 -28.77 15.56 6.46
N LEU A 2 -28.82 16.33 5.36
CA LEU A 2 -28.69 15.78 4.01
C LEU A 2 -27.21 15.50 3.79
N HIS A 3 -26.81 14.24 3.83
CA HIS A 3 -25.51 13.85 3.33
C HIS A 3 -25.52 14.04 1.81
N GLU A 4 -24.68 14.95 1.34
CA GLU A 4 -24.38 15.11 -0.08
C GLU A 4 -23.85 13.75 -0.60
N PRO A 5 -24.46 13.14 -1.63
CA PRO A 5 -23.99 11.86 -2.12
C PRO A 5 -22.55 12.05 -2.61
N ALA A 6 -21.64 11.18 -2.15
CA ALA A 6 -20.25 11.20 -2.56
C ALA A 6 -20.20 11.27 -4.08
N THR A 7 -19.66 12.37 -4.61
CA THR A 7 -19.48 12.58 -6.05
C THR A 7 -18.80 11.33 -6.59
N HIS A 8 -19.46 10.63 -7.52
CA HIS A 8 -18.90 9.45 -8.16
C HIS A 8 -17.53 9.81 -8.72
N ALA A 9 -16.48 9.40 -8.01
CA ALA A 9 -15.11 9.61 -8.41
C ALA A 9 -14.95 8.91 -9.77
N GLY A 10 -14.91 9.70 -10.84
CA GLY A 10 -14.71 9.18 -12.19
C GLY A 10 -13.47 8.29 -12.19
N LYS A 11 -13.57 7.12 -12.85
CA LYS A 11 -12.55 6.06 -12.95
C LYS A 11 -11.13 6.64 -12.82
N ASP A 12 -10.49 6.44 -11.65
CA ASP A 12 -9.06 6.72 -11.49
C ASP A 12 -8.32 5.74 -12.40
N PRO A 13 -7.67 6.19 -13.49
CA PRO A 13 -6.95 5.30 -14.39
C PRO A 13 -5.80 4.56 -13.68
N ALA A 14 -5.35 5.04 -12.51
CA ALA A 14 -4.34 4.37 -11.68
C ALA A 14 -4.91 3.32 -10.72
N GLY A 15 -6.22 3.30 -10.48
CA GLY A 15 -6.89 2.40 -9.52
C GLY A 15 -6.56 0.90 -9.70
N PRO A 16 -6.73 0.31 -10.91
CA PRO A 16 -6.45 -1.10 -11.13
C PRO A 16 -4.96 -1.45 -11.03
N TYR A 17 -4.05 -0.50 -11.29
CA TYR A 17 -2.60 -0.70 -11.14
C TYR A 17 -2.21 -0.78 -9.66
N LYS A 18 -2.69 0.17 -8.83
CA LYS A 18 -2.43 0.21 -7.38
C LYS A 18 -2.90 -1.09 -6.72
N MET A 19 -4.10 -1.55 -7.07
CA MET A 19 -4.64 -2.81 -6.55
C MET A 19 -3.80 -4.03 -6.92
N ARG A 20 -3.39 -4.17 -8.18
CA ARG A 20 -2.60 -5.34 -8.62
C ARG A 20 -1.22 -5.37 -7.98
N LEU A 21 -0.61 -4.21 -7.81
CA LEU A 21 0.67 -4.05 -7.12
C LEU A 21 0.55 -4.43 -5.64
N GLY A 22 -0.48 -3.92 -4.96
CA GLY A 22 -0.72 -4.20 -3.54
C GLY A 22 -0.97 -5.69 -3.28
N VAL A 23 -1.73 -6.37 -4.14
CA VAL A 23 -1.97 -7.82 -4.02
C VAL A 23 -0.67 -8.61 -4.18
N TRP A 24 0.18 -8.24 -5.13
CA TRP A 24 1.44 -8.96 -5.36
C TRP A 24 2.41 -8.81 -4.18
N MET A 25 2.52 -7.59 -3.63
CA MET A 25 3.31 -7.31 -2.42
C MET A 25 2.72 -8.00 -1.18
N PHE A 26 1.39 -8.03 -1.05
CA PHE A 26 0.73 -8.75 0.03
C PHE A 26 1.03 -10.26 0.00
N ILE A 27 1.02 -10.88 -1.18
CA ILE A 27 1.37 -12.30 -1.30
C ILE A 27 2.83 -12.53 -0.87
N PHE A 28 3.74 -11.63 -1.26
CA PHE A 28 5.14 -11.70 -0.84
C PHE A 28 5.26 -11.66 0.69
N TYR A 29 4.69 -10.65 1.34
CA TYR A 29 4.64 -10.56 2.80
C TYR A 29 4.01 -11.81 3.45
N ALA A 30 2.90 -12.29 2.88
CA ALA A 30 2.17 -13.45 3.39
C ALA A 30 3.05 -14.71 3.41
N LEU A 31 3.98 -14.87 2.49
CA LEU A 31 4.93 -15.99 2.50
C LEU A 31 5.91 -15.90 3.67
N PHE A 32 6.44 -14.71 3.98
CA PHE A 32 7.30 -14.52 5.16
C PHE A 32 6.55 -14.79 6.45
N TYR A 33 5.32 -14.28 6.55
CA TYR A 33 4.45 -14.53 7.70
C TYR A 33 4.07 -16.00 7.83
N ALA A 34 3.72 -16.68 6.73
CA ALA A 34 3.43 -18.10 6.72
C ALA A 34 4.64 -18.92 7.17
N GLY A 35 5.86 -18.54 6.79
CA GLY A 35 7.10 -19.15 7.29
C GLY A 35 7.23 -19.02 8.81
N PHE A 36 6.99 -17.82 9.36
CA PHE A 36 6.99 -17.61 10.82
C PHE A 36 5.95 -18.48 11.53
N VAL A 37 4.73 -18.54 11.00
CA VAL A 37 3.64 -19.36 11.57
C VAL A 37 3.98 -20.85 11.47
N ALA A 38 4.54 -21.31 10.36
CA ALA A 38 4.95 -22.70 10.17
C ALA A 38 6.03 -23.11 11.19
N ILE A 39 7.03 -22.26 11.43
CA ILE A 39 8.06 -22.53 12.44
C ILE A 39 7.43 -22.59 13.84
N ASN A 40 6.53 -21.67 14.17
CA ASN A 40 5.80 -21.69 15.44
C ASN A 40 4.98 -22.97 15.63
N LEU A 41 4.40 -23.50 14.56
CA LEU A 41 3.55 -24.69 14.61
C LEU A 41 4.37 -25.99 14.70
N LEU A 42 5.48 -26.07 13.95
CA LEU A 42 6.30 -27.28 13.85
C LEU A 42 7.31 -27.41 14.99
N SER A 43 7.80 -26.29 15.53
CA SER A 43 8.81 -26.31 16.59
C SER A 43 8.65 -25.13 17.57
N PRO A 44 7.64 -25.18 18.46
CA PRO A 44 7.45 -24.18 19.50
C PRO A 44 8.64 -24.11 20.47
N GLN A 45 9.40 -25.20 20.67
CA GLN A 45 10.61 -25.16 21.49
C GLN A 45 11.73 -24.31 20.87
N ALA A 46 11.86 -24.31 19.54
CA ALA A 46 12.85 -23.48 18.86
C ALA A 46 12.54 -21.98 18.95
N MET A 47 11.27 -21.60 19.07
CA MET A 47 10.83 -20.21 19.23
C MET A 47 11.29 -19.58 20.55
N GLY A 48 11.44 -20.39 21.60
CA GLY A 48 11.95 -19.96 22.90
C GLY A 48 13.48 -19.86 22.97
N ALA A 49 14.20 -20.37 21.97
CA ALA A 49 15.67 -20.35 21.98
C ALA A 49 16.19 -18.92 21.90
N ILE A 50 17.11 -18.57 22.79
CA ILE A 50 17.81 -17.28 22.76
C ILE A 50 18.77 -17.28 21.58
N VAL A 51 18.60 -16.33 20.66
CA VAL A 51 19.36 -16.29 19.40
C VAL A 51 20.17 -15.01 19.27
N PHE A 52 19.69 -13.90 19.81
CA PHE A 52 20.35 -12.62 19.63
C PHE A 52 20.16 -11.69 20.82
N ALA A 53 21.26 -11.20 21.40
CA ALA A 53 21.25 -10.20 22.47
C ALA A 53 20.32 -10.55 23.66
N GLY A 54 20.18 -11.84 24.00
CA GLY A 54 19.25 -12.30 25.06
C GLY A 54 17.79 -12.43 24.62
N LEU A 55 17.47 -12.11 23.37
CA LEU A 55 16.14 -12.24 22.78
C LEU A 55 15.94 -13.63 22.18
N ASN A 56 14.72 -14.14 22.33
CA ASN A 56 14.32 -15.41 21.75
C ASN A 56 14.05 -15.28 20.24
N LEU A 57 14.02 -16.42 19.55
CA LEU A 57 13.83 -16.47 18.10
C LEU A 57 12.50 -15.84 17.69
N ALA A 58 11.45 -16.04 18.48
CA ALA A 58 10.14 -15.45 18.23
C ALA A 58 10.19 -13.91 18.17
N THR A 59 10.87 -13.27 19.14
CA THR A 59 10.99 -11.82 19.20
C THR A 59 11.82 -11.28 18.05
N VAL A 60 12.96 -11.90 17.74
CA VAL A 60 13.84 -11.46 16.65
C VAL A 60 13.14 -11.60 15.29
N TYR A 61 12.47 -12.74 15.06
CA TYR A 61 11.75 -12.99 13.82
C TYR A 61 10.53 -12.08 13.68
N GLY A 62 9.79 -11.85 14.77
CA GLY A 62 8.67 -10.91 14.80
C GLY A 62 9.10 -9.48 14.48
N MET A 63 10.22 -9.02 15.08
CA MET A 63 10.82 -7.73 14.75
C MET A 63 11.23 -7.64 13.28
N ALA A 64 11.82 -8.71 12.72
CA ALA A 64 12.18 -8.76 11.32
C ALA A 64 10.94 -8.63 10.41
N LEU A 65 9.83 -9.30 10.72
CA LEU A 65 8.58 -9.17 9.96
C LEU A 65 8.04 -7.74 9.95
N ILE A 66 8.12 -7.02 11.08
CA ILE A 66 7.69 -5.62 11.16
C ILE A 66 8.56 -4.75 10.23
N ILE A 67 9.88 -4.95 10.25
CA ILE A 67 10.81 -4.21 9.38
C ILE A 67 10.50 -4.49 7.91
N VAL A 68 10.29 -5.75 7.54
CA VAL A 68 9.92 -6.15 6.17
C VAL A 68 8.62 -5.48 5.74
N ALA A 69 7.56 -5.54 6.56
CA ALA A 69 6.27 -4.89 6.27
C ALA A 69 6.42 -3.38 6.08
N PHE A 70 7.25 -2.73 6.89
CA PHE A 70 7.49 -1.30 6.79
C PHE A 70 8.23 -0.94 5.50
N ILE A 71 9.25 -1.70 5.13
CA ILE A 71 9.98 -1.52 3.86
C ILE A 71 9.02 -1.68 2.68
N GLU A 72 8.16 -2.69 2.69
CA GLU A 72 7.15 -2.89 1.66
C GLU A 72 6.17 -1.73 1.58
N ALA A 73 5.71 -1.19 2.71
CA ALA A 73 4.84 -0.02 2.73
C ALA A 73 5.49 1.20 2.05
N LEU A 74 6.78 1.44 2.32
CA LEU A 74 7.54 2.52 1.69
C LEU A 74 7.69 2.30 0.17
N ILE A 75 8.01 1.06 -0.24
CA ILE A 75 8.12 0.69 -1.66
C ILE A 75 6.78 0.86 -2.37
N TYR A 76 5.70 0.37 -1.78
CA TYR A 76 4.35 0.48 -2.34
C TYR A 76 3.96 1.94 -2.53
N ASN A 77 4.19 2.77 -1.51
CA ASN A 77 3.91 4.20 -1.57
C ASN A 77 4.72 4.87 -2.69
N ALA A 78 6.04 4.63 -2.72
CA ALA A 78 6.92 5.20 -3.74
C ALA A 78 6.52 4.79 -5.17
N MET A 79 6.12 3.53 -5.38
CA MET A 79 5.67 3.04 -6.69
C MET A 79 4.32 3.62 -7.10
N CYS A 80 3.38 3.78 -6.17
CA CYS A 80 2.09 4.42 -6.43
C CYS A 80 2.29 5.90 -6.82
N SER A 81 3.08 6.65 -6.05
CA SER A 81 3.35 8.07 -6.32
C SER A 81 4.05 8.28 -7.66
N LYS A 82 4.99 7.40 -8.04
CA LYS A 82 5.62 7.44 -9.37
C LYS A 82 4.62 7.23 -10.50
N LYS A 83 3.67 6.30 -10.33
CA LYS A 83 2.65 6.02 -11.34
C LYS A 83 1.65 7.16 -11.48
N GLU A 84 1.25 7.78 -10.37
CA GLU A 84 0.42 8.98 -10.38
C GLU A 84 1.10 10.14 -11.12
N ALA A 85 2.36 10.44 -10.80
CA ALA A 85 3.14 11.49 -11.47
C ALA A 85 3.32 11.23 -12.99
N GLU A 86 3.50 9.97 -13.40
CA GLU A 86 3.57 9.59 -14.81
C GLU A 86 2.26 9.88 -15.56
N LEU A 87 1.11 9.56 -14.93
CA LEU A 87 -0.21 9.76 -15.51
C LEU A 87 -0.58 11.25 -15.57
N GLU A 88 -0.21 12.05 -14.57
CA GLU A 88 -0.36 13.51 -14.59
C GLU A 88 0.46 14.15 -15.70
N ARG A 89 1.70 13.70 -15.92
CA ARG A 89 2.57 14.20 -16.99
C ARG A 89 2.07 13.84 -18.39
N LYS A 90 1.37 12.71 -18.53
CA LYS A 90 0.77 12.25 -19.81
C LYS A 90 -0.61 12.85 -20.10
N ALA A 91 -1.25 13.52 -19.15
CA ALA A 91 -2.51 14.22 -19.40
C ALA A 91 -2.24 15.46 -20.29
N PRO A 92 -2.88 15.59 -21.47
CA PRO A 92 -2.73 16.80 -22.27
C PRO A 92 -3.24 18.01 -21.48
N LYS A 93 -2.48 19.11 -21.48
CA LYS A 93 -2.77 20.40 -20.80
C LYS A 93 -4.03 21.12 -21.34
N GLY A 94 -5.16 20.43 -21.53
CA GLY A 94 -6.30 20.93 -22.30
C GLY A 94 -7.64 21.06 -21.57
N LYS A 95 -7.77 20.72 -20.27
CA LYS A 95 -9.10 20.71 -19.60
C LYS A 95 -9.21 21.46 -18.27
N LYS A 96 -8.24 22.33 -17.91
CA LYS A 96 -8.40 23.22 -16.74
C LYS A 96 -9.12 24.55 -17.04
N ALA A 97 -9.33 24.91 -18.31
CA ALA A 97 -9.92 26.20 -18.69
C ALA A 97 -11.47 26.20 -18.78
N ALA A 98 -12.12 25.07 -19.02
CA ALA A 98 -13.57 25.05 -19.33
C ALA A 98 -14.50 25.21 -18.12
N SER A 99 -14.01 25.02 -16.88
CA SER A 99 -14.86 25.10 -15.68
C SER A 99 -15.08 26.54 -15.17
N LYS A 100 -14.18 27.48 -15.46
CA LYS A 100 -14.30 28.87 -14.94
C LYS A 100 -15.23 29.77 -15.77
N SER A 101 -15.58 29.41 -17.01
CA SER A 101 -16.38 30.29 -17.87
C SER A 101 -17.89 30.22 -17.62
N ASN A 102 -18.41 29.13 -17.02
CA ASN A 102 -19.86 28.94 -16.87
C ASN A 102 -20.47 29.61 -15.62
N LYS A 103 -19.66 30.29 -14.78
CA LYS A 103 -20.13 30.95 -13.56
C LYS A 103 -20.35 32.46 -13.70
N LYS A 104 -20.04 33.06 -14.86
CA LYS A 104 -20.09 34.52 -15.07
C LYS A 104 -21.25 35.01 -15.95
N GLY A 105 -22.17 34.13 -16.36
CA GLY A 105 -23.26 34.44 -17.31
C GLY A 105 -24.68 34.34 -16.76
N ARG A 106 -24.86 34.27 -15.44
CA ARG A 106 -26.18 34.34 -14.79
C ARG A 106 -26.13 35.37 -13.68
N ALA A 107 -26.02 36.64 -14.08
CA ALA A 107 -26.38 37.81 -13.30
C ALA A 107 -27.54 38.48 -14.02
#